data_AF-A0A6J6DFR0-F1
#
_entry.id   AF-A0A6J6DFR0-F1
#
_cell.length_a   1.000
_cell.length_b   1.000
_cell.length_c   1.000
_cell.angle_alpha   90.00
_cell.angle_beta   90.00
_cell.angle_gamma   90.00
#
_symmetry.space_group_name_H-M   'P 1'
#
loop_
_entity.id
_entity.type
_entity.pdbx_description
1 polymer ?
#
loop_
_entity_poly.entity_id
_entity_poly.type
_entity_poly.pdbx_seq_one_letter_code
_entity_poly.pdbx_strand_id
1 'polypeptide(L)'
;MDLQFWPWALGTGTQLSYIPGGLLSENLSRFFTFHFLTAMAWDVPRAIFTASLILVTGRPILSALYRTHSRAAFVAPIEFTQSRVLNR
;
A
#
# COMPACT_ATOMS: atom_id res chain seq x y z
N MET A 1 -3.95 -20.23 -9.14
CA MET A 1 -3.89 -20.67 -10.55
C MET A 1 -2.47 -21.04 -10.99
N ASP A 2 -1.43 -20.68 -10.23
CA ASP A 2 -0.04 -20.84 -10.70
C ASP A 2 0.50 -22.25 -10.54
N LEU A 3 0.08 -23.01 -9.52
CA LEU A 3 0.57 -24.37 -9.29
C LEU A 3 0.19 -25.34 -10.42
N GLN A 4 -1.02 -25.21 -10.97
CA GLN A 4 -1.48 -26.01 -12.11
C GLN A 4 -0.81 -25.60 -13.44
N PHE A 5 -0.35 -24.35 -13.54
CA PHE A 5 0.22 -23.78 -14.76
C PHE A 5 1.75 -23.91 -14.81
N TRP A 6 2.40 -23.87 -13.64
CA TRP A 6 3.85 -23.89 -13.46
C TRP A 6 4.58 -25.03 -14.21
N PRO A 7 4.09 -26.29 -14.26
CA PRO A 7 4.74 -27.36 -15.02
C PRO A 7 4.86 -27.10 -16.53
N TRP A 8 4.05 -26.20 -17.07
CA TRP A 8 3.98 -25.88 -18.50
C TRP A 8 4.53 -24.49 -18.83
N ALA A 9 4.69 -23.64 -17.82
CA ALA A 9 5.10 -22.24 -17.96
C ALA A 9 6.57 -22.09 -18.37
N LEU A 10 7.40 -23.07 -18.02
CA LEU A 10 8.84 -23.05 -18.22
C LEU A 10 9.22 -24.33 -18.98
N GLY A 11 9.74 -24.19 -20.20
CA GLY A 11 10.16 -25.33 -21.02
C GLY A 11 11.20 -26.21 -20.30
N THR A 12 11.32 -27.47 -20.72
CA THR A 12 12.22 -28.47 -20.11
C THR A 12 13.68 -28.01 -20.17
N GLY A 13 14.22 -27.51 -19.06
CA GLY A 13 15.64 -27.15 -18.97
C GLY A 13 15.98 -25.92 -18.11
N THR A 14 15.00 -25.20 -17.57
CA THR A 14 15.28 -24.06 -16.68
C THR A 14 15.40 -24.50 -15.22
N GLN A 15 16.20 -23.78 -14.42
CA GLN A 15 16.36 -24.05 -12.97
C GLN A 15 15.06 -23.92 -12.16
N LEU A 16 14.02 -23.32 -12.76
CA LEU A 16 12.70 -23.13 -12.17
C LEU A 16 11.66 -24.14 -12.68
N SER A 17 12.04 -25.02 -13.61
CA SER A 17 11.14 -26.04 -14.17
C SER A 17 10.83 -27.13 -13.16
N TYR A 18 9.62 -27.69 -13.27
CA TYR A 18 9.19 -28.87 -12.54
C TYR A 18 10.03 -30.10 -12.90
N ILE A 19 10.44 -30.88 -11.90
CA ILE A 19 11.17 -32.14 -12.09
C ILE A 19 10.23 -33.32 -11.82
N PRO A 20 9.84 -34.08 -12.86
CA PRO A 20 9.04 -35.29 -12.68
C PRO A 20 9.83 -36.37 -11.92
N GLY A 21 9.26 -36.91 -10.84
CA GLY A 21 9.91 -37.91 -9.98
C GLY A 21 10.98 -37.36 -9.00
N GLY A 22 11.20 -36.04 -8.97
CA GLY A 22 12.12 -35.40 -8.03
C GLY A 22 11.59 -35.30 -6.60
N LEU A 23 12.47 -34.95 -5.66
CA LEU A 23 12.12 -34.70 -4.27
C LEU A 23 11.07 -33.58 -4.15
N LEU A 24 10.05 -33.80 -3.32
CA LEU A 24 8.95 -32.85 -3.14
C LEU A 24 9.45 -31.47 -2.67
N SER A 25 10.46 -31.45 -1.79
CA SER A 25 11.07 -30.22 -1.25
C SER A 25 11.74 -29.37 -2.34
N GLU A 26 12.39 -30.00 -3.31
CA GLU A 26 13.06 -29.29 -4.41
C GLU A 26 12.06 -28.63 -5.35
N ASN A 27 10.99 -29.36 -5.70
CA ASN A 27 9.90 -28.81 -6.51
C ASN A 27 9.17 -27.67 -5.79
N LEU A 28 8.99 -27.76 -4.47
CA LEU A 28 8.37 -26.68 -3.69
C LEU A 28 9.20 -25.39 -3.75
N SER A 29 10.52 -25.48 -3.57
CA SER A 29 11.43 -24.33 -3.64
C SER A 29 11.38 -23.64 -5.02
N ARG A 30 11.38 -24.44 -6.09
CA ARG A 30 11.26 -23.93 -7.48
C ARG A 30 9.92 -23.25 -7.72
N PHE A 31 8.83 -23.85 -7.22
CA PHE A 31 7.50 -23.25 -7.31
C PHE A 31 7.42 -21.91 -6.57
N PHE A 32 7.91 -21.83 -5.33
CA PHE A 32 7.93 -20.58 -4.56
C PHE A 32 8.70 -19.49 -5.28
N THR A 33 9.87 -19.82 -5.82
CA THR A 33 10.69 -18.87 -6.58
C THR A 33 9.96 -18.40 -7.84
N PHE A 34 9.36 -19.31 -8.62
CA PHE A 34 8.55 -18.98 -9.79
C PHE A 34 7.35 -18.08 -9.42
N HIS A 35 6.60 -18.44 -8.39
CA HIS A 35 5.42 -17.69 -7.95
C HIS A 35 5.82 -16.28 -7.51
N PHE A 36 6.90 -16.15 -6.74
CA PHE A 36 7.38 -14.86 -6.27
C PHE A 36 7.86 -13.97 -7.42
N LEU A 37 8.67 -14.49 -8.34
CA LEU A 37 9.12 -13.76 -9.53
C LEU A 37 7.94 -13.27 -10.38
N THR A 38 6.95 -14.14 -10.61
CA THR A 38 5.80 -13.83 -11.45
C THR A 38 4.88 -12.81 -10.79
N ALA A 39 4.65 -12.93 -9.47
CA ALA A 39 3.89 -11.96 -8.70
C ALA A 39 4.59 -10.60 -8.63
N MET A 40 5.88 -10.58 -8.32
CA MET A 40 6.69 -9.36 -8.23
C MET A 40 6.77 -8.61 -9.56
N ALA A 41 6.79 -9.31 -10.70
CA ALA A 41 6.80 -8.70 -12.02
C ALA A 41 5.59 -7.76 -12.22
N TRP A 42 4.46 -8.04 -11.56
CA TRP A 42 3.28 -7.19 -11.59
C TRP A 42 3.19 -6.23 -10.40
N ASP A 43 3.55 -6.69 -9.21
CA ASP A 43 3.46 -5.90 -7.98
C ASP A 43 4.43 -4.74 -7.93
N VAL A 44 5.67 -4.91 -8.41
CA VAL A 44 6.70 -3.87 -8.34
C VAL A 44 6.36 -2.66 -9.21
N PRO A 45 6.02 -2.79 -10.51
CA PRO A 45 5.62 -1.64 -11.32
C PRO A 45 4.41 -0.91 -10.74
N ARG A 46 3.41 -1.65 -10.28
CA ARG A 46 2.21 -1.08 -9.64
C ARG A 46 2.55 -0.33 -8.37
N ALA A 47 3.42 -0.87 -7.52
CA ALA A 47 3.87 -0.23 -6.29
C ALA A 47 4.62 1.07 -6.60
N ILE A 48 5.54 1.04 -7.57
CA ILE A 48 6.28 2.23 -8.02
C ILE A 48 5.32 3.30 -8.53
N PHE A 49 4.41 2.94 -9.44
CA PHE A 49 3.45 3.87 -10.02
C PHE A 49 2.57 4.54 -8.96
N THR A 50 2.04 3.74 -8.03
CA THR A 50 1.20 4.24 -6.94
C THR A 50 1.99 5.14 -5.99
N ALA A 51 3.22 4.76 -5.63
CA ALA A 51 4.09 5.58 -4.80
C ALA A 51 4.43 6.91 -5.48
N SER A 52 4.75 6.90 -6.77
CA SER A 52 5.00 8.12 -7.55
C SER A 52 3.79 9.05 -7.55
N LEU A 53 2.58 8.52 -7.77
CA LEU A 53 1.35 9.31 -7.71
C LEU A 53 1.13 9.94 -6.33
N ILE A 54 1.37 9.18 -5.26
CA ILE A 54 1.26 9.68 -3.88
C ILE A 54 2.29 10.79 -3.63
N LEU A 55 3.53 10.62 -4.08
CA LEU A 55 4.58 11.64 -3.90
C LEU A 55 4.29 12.93 -4.67
N VAL A 56 3.79 12.82 -5.90
CA VAL A 56 3.41 13.96 -6.73
C VAL A 56 2.20 14.70 -6.14
N THR A 57 1.18 13.96 -5.69
CA THR A 57 -0.09 14.54 -5.24
C THR A 57 -0.09 14.90 -3.75
N GLY A 58 0.84 14.34 -2.96
CA GLY A 58 0.87 14.51 -1.51
C GLY A 58 1.09 15.95 -1.07
N ARG A 59 2.04 16.66 -1.68
CA ARG A 59 2.31 18.09 -1.37
C ARG A 59 1.10 19.01 -1.60
N PRO A 60 0.46 19.03 -2.78
CA PRO A 60 -0.70 19.90 -3.00
C PRO A 60 -1.90 19.51 -2.13
N ILE A 61 -2.15 18.21 -1.89
CA ILE A 61 -3.22 17.75 -1.00
C ILE A 61 -3.00 18.24 0.43
N LEU A 62 -1.81 18.02 0.99
CA LEU A 62 -1.49 18.46 2.35
C LEU A 62 -1.57 19.99 2.47
N SER A 63 -1.10 20.72 1.47
CA SER A 63 -1.21 22.20 1.46
C SER A 63 -2.67 22.68 1.49
N ALA A 64 -3.54 22.06 0.70
CA ALA A 64 -4.97 22.36 0.72
C ALA A 64 -5.61 22.04 2.08
N LEU A 65 -5.28 20.88 2.67
CA LEU A 65 -5.77 20.46 4.00
C LEU A 65 -5.28 21.40 5.12
N TYR A 66 -4.03 21.86 5.07
CA TYR A 66 -3.51 22.82 6.04
C TYR A 66 -4.23 24.18 5.96
N ARG A 67 -4.62 24.62 4.75
CA ARG A 67 -5.40 25.85 4.56
C ARG A 67 -6.80 25.76 5.16
N THR A 68 -7.42 24.59 5.13
CA THR A 68 -8.73 24.37 5.78
C THR A 68 -8.59 24.21 7.29
N HIS A 69 -7.52 23.57 7.77
CA HIS A 69 -7.27 23.37 9.20
C HIS A 69 -7.01 24.69 9.96
N SER A 70 -6.40 25.68 9.31
CA SER A 70 -6.12 27.01 9.89
C SER A 70 -7.34 27.93 10.01
N ARG A 71 -8.55 27.46 9.66
CA ARG A 71 -9.81 28.22 9.79
C ARG A 71 -10.71 27.80 10.97
N ALA A 72 -10.20 27.03 11.94
CA ALA A 72 -10.84 26.90 13.25
C ALA A 72 -10.37 28.04 14.20
N ALA A 73 -10.45 29.29 13.73
CA ALA A 73 -10.20 30.44 14.57
C ALA A 73 -11.51 30.80 15.30
N PHE A 74 -11.63 30.41 16.57
CA PHE A 74 -12.62 30.99 17.47
C PHE A 74 -12.18 32.44 17.74
N VAL A 75 -12.55 33.37 16.86
CA VAL A 75 -12.08 34.78 16.88
C VAL A 75 -12.69 35.59 18.03
N ALA A 76 -13.66 35.06 18.78
CA ALA A 76 -14.21 35.75 19.94
C ALA A 76 -13.72 35.07 21.25
N PRO A 77 -12.97 35.79 22.12
CA PRO A 77 -12.78 35.36 23.50
C PRO A 77 -14.15 35.17 24.16
N ILE A 78 -14.37 34.04 24.82
CA ILE A 78 -15.58 33.81 25.62
C ILE A 78 -15.47 34.70 26.86
N GLU A 79 -16.16 35.84 26.86
CA GLU A 79 -16.26 36.71 28.04
C GLU A 79 -17.38 36.21 28.96
N PHE A 80 -17.00 35.66 30.12
CA PHE A 80 -17.95 35.34 31.18
C PHE A 80 -18.34 36.62 31.92
N THR A 81 -19.49 37.20 31.56
CA THR A 81 -20.07 38.29 32.35
C THR A 81 -20.65 37.73 33.65
N GLN A 82 -20.14 38.22 34.79
CA GLN A 82 -20.66 37.85 36.11
C GLN A 82 -22.09 38.40 36.24
N SER A 83 -23.09 37.51 36.34
CA SER A 83 -24.46 37.89 36.60
C SER A 83 -24.53 38.56 37.97
N ARG A 84 -24.69 39.89 37.99
CA ARG A 84 -24.94 40.66 39.21
C ARG A 84 -26.28 40.20 39.78
N VAL A 85 -26.21 39.34 40.80
CA VAL A 85 -27.36 38.98 41.63
C VAL A 85 -27.79 40.27 42.34
N LEU A 86 -28.85 40.90 41.82
CA LEU A 86 -29.50 42.02 42.46
C LEU A 86 -30.18 41.50 43.72
N ASN A 87 -29.56 41.78 44.86
CA ASN A 87 -30.14 41.52 46.18
C ASN A 87 -31.32 42.49 46.35
N ARG A 88 -32.55 41.95 46.39
CA ARG A 88 -33.76 42.64 46.81
C ARG A 88 -34.25 42.02 48.10
#